data_AF-M7AF88-F1
#
_entry.id   AF-M7AF88-F1
#
_cell.length_a   1.000
_cell.length_b   1.000
_cell.length_c   1.000
_cell.angle_alpha   90.00
_cell.angle_beta   90.00
_cell.angle_gamma   90.00
#
_symmetry.space_group_name_H-M   'P 1'
#
loop_
_entity.id
_entity.type
_entity.pdbx_description
1 polymer ?
#
loop_
_entity_poly.entity_id
_entity_poly.type
_entity_poly.pdbx_seq_one_letter_code
_entity_poly.pdbx_strand_id
1 'polypeptide(L)'
;MTESEKLEINDILKLIEIETGPDNPASANFCTKIKSDANFARFTLEVAHSLIKKASCDEELSVILIWLAVTAVTWISVLDPDKVKQSTRDSLGHLSPWAKEPAKTNSETTV
;
A
#
# COMPACT_ATOMS: atom_id res chain seq x y z
N MET A 1 21.28 29.10 2.34
CA MET A 1 20.11 28.42 1.79
C MET A 1 20.32 26.95 2.12
N THR A 2 19.72 26.48 3.20
CA THR A 2 19.87 25.11 3.69
C THR A 2 19.25 24.15 2.67
N GLU A 3 19.89 23.01 2.41
CA GLU A 3 19.26 21.89 1.69
C GLU A 3 17.87 21.71 2.27
N SER A 4 16.84 21.91 1.44
CA SER A 4 15.50 21.45 1.76
C SER A 4 15.64 19.96 2.06
N GLU A 5 15.41 19.54 3.30
CA GLU A 5 15.46 18.13 3.69
C GLU A 5 14.59 17.37 2.69
N LYS A 6 15.24 16.53 1.89
CA LYS A 6 14.58 15.78 0.84
C LYS A 6 13.63 14.78 1.52
N LEU A 7 12.38 14.73 1.07
CA LEU A 7 11.43 13.74 1.55
C LEU A 7 11.93 12.33 1.18
N GLU A 8 12.18 11.50 2.18
CA GLU A 8 12.62 10.12 1.96
C GLU A 8 11.41 9.18 1.84
N ILE A 9 11.58 8.06 1.13
CA ILE A 9 10.51 7.06 0.94
C ILE A 9 9.97 6.58 2.30
N ASN A 10 10.85 6.46 3.29
CA ASN A 10 10.48 6.03 4.64
C ASN A 10 9.48 6.99 5.32
N ASP A 11 9.55 8.29 5.03
CA ASP A 11 8.61 9.25 5.60
C ASP A 11 7.21 9.09 5.00
N ILE A 12 7.14 8.79 3.69
CA ILE A 12 5.88 8.45 3.01
C ILE A 12 5.28 7.16 3.59
N LEU A 13 6.10 6.15 3.84
CA LEU A 13 5.65 4.90 4.44
C LEU A 13 5.06 5.10 5.83
N LYS A 14 5.67 5.95 6.67
CA LYS A 14 5.13 6.31 8.00
C LYS A 14 3.77 7.02 7.89
N LEU A 15 3.59 7.91 6.92
CA LEU A 15 2.30 8.58 6.70
C LEU A 15 1.20 7.57 6.34
N ILE A 16 1.52 6.59 5.48
CA ILE A 16 0.59 5.52 5.14
C ILE A 16 0.29 4.64 6.36
N GLU A 17 1.30 4.32 7.17
CA GLU A 17 1.15 3.50 8.39
C GLU A 17 0.21 4.17 9.42
N ILE A 18 0.34 5.48 9.63
CA ILE A 18 -0.57 6.25 10.50
C ILE A 18 -2.03 6.09 10.08
N GLU A 19 -2.30 6.17 8.78
CA GLU A 19 -3.65 6.12 8.24
C GLU A 19 -4.22 4.70 8.12
N THR A 20 -3.36 3.69 7.95
CA THR A 20 -3.75 2.27 7.81
C THR A 20 -3.69 1.49 9.12
N GLY A 21 -3.12 2.07 10.16
CA GLY A 21 -2.91 1.43 11.45
C GLY A 21 -4.23 1.05 12.16
N PRO A 22 -4.15 0.10 13.12
CA PRO A 22 -5.31 -0.35 13.90
C PRO A 22 -5.95 0.77 14.74
N ASP A 23 -5.21 1.84 14.99
CA ASP A 23 -5.64 3.01 15.77
C ASP A 23 -6.49 4.01 14.96
N ASN A 24 -6.74 3.75 13.66
CA ASN A 24 -7.61 4.56 12.81
C ASN A 24 -8.95 3.84 12.49
N PRO A 25 -10.04 4.09 13.24
CA PRO A 25 -11.33 3.44 13.02
C PRO A 25 -11.96 3.75 11.66
N ALA A 26 -11.61 4.90 11.06
CA ALA A 26 -12.09 5.29 9.74
C ALA A 26 -11.54 4.35 8.66
N SER A 27 -10.30 3.88 8.83
CA SER A 27 -9.63 2.93 7.95
C SER A 27 -10.39 1.61 7.90
N ALA A 28 -10.68 1.00 9.06
CA ALA A 28 -11.37 -0.29 9.13
C ALA A 28 -12.74 -0.31 8.42
N ASN A 29 -13.56 0.73 8.62
CA ASN A 29 -14.87 0.84 7.98
C ASN A 29 -14.74 1.02 6.45
N PHE A 30 -13.76 1.83 6.03
CA PHE A 30 -13.44 2.04 4.62
C PHE A 30 -12.95 0.73 3.95
N CYS A 31 -12.09 -0.05 4.62
CA CYS A 31 -11.64 -1.38 4.20
C CYS A 31 -12.83 -2.31 3.92
N THR A 32 -13.76 -2.39 4.88
CA THR A 32 -14.94 -3.27 4.76
C THR A 32 -15.79 -2.87 3.56
N LYS A 33 -16.08 -1.58 3.40
CA LYS A 33 -16.98 -1.09 2.37
C LYS A 33 -16.44 -1.32 0.96
N ILE A 34 -15.17 -1.01 0.75
CA ILE A 34 -14.46 -1.33 -0.50
C ILE A 34 -14.51 -2.81 -0.82
N LYS A 35 -14.23 -3.67 0.17
CA LYS A 35 -14.17 -5.12 -0.08
C LYS A 35 -15.53 -5.68 -0.48
N SER A 36 -16.60 -5.13 0.09
CA SER A 36 -17.96 -5.59 -0.13
C SER A 36 -18.66 -4.99 -1.36
N ASP A 37 -18.17 -3.87 -1.88
CA ASP A 37 -18.87 -3.09 -2.92
C ASP A 37 -17.91 -2.63 -4.04
N ALA A 38 -17.95 -3.35 -5.15
CA ALA A 38 -17.15 -3.04 -6.34
C ALA A 38 -17.53 -1.69 -6.99
N ASN A 39 -18.78 -1.24 -6.87
CA ASN A 39 -19.18 0.07 -7.39
C ASN A 39 -18.61 1.17 -6.51
N PHE A 40 -18.63 0.99 -5.19
CA PHE A 40 -17.97 1.92 -4.27
C PHE A 40 -16.47 1.99 -4.54
N ALA A 41 -15.81 0.84 -4.70
CA ALA A 41 -14.39 0.78 -5.04
C ALA A 41 -14.07 1.54 -6.35
N ARG A 42 -14.87 1.33 -7.40
CA ARG A 42 -14.70 2.04 -8.68
C ARG A 42 -14.93 3.55 -8.53
N PHE A 43 -15.98 3.95 -7.82
CA PHE A 43 -16.29 5.35 -7.53
C PHE A 43 -15.13 6.05 -6.79
N THR A 44 -14.55 5.41 -5.79
CA THR A 44 -13.39 5.92 -5.05
C THR A 44 -12.21 6.24 -5.99
N LEU A 45 -11.91 5.37 -6.95
CA LEU A 45 -10.85 5.59 -7.94
C LEU A 45 -11.19 6.72 -8.93
N GLU A 46 -12.44 6.79 -9.40
CA GLU A 46 -12.91 7.86 -10.29
C GLU A 46 -12.80 9.24 -9.62
N VAL A 47 -13.19 9.34 -8.34
CA VAL A 47 -13.04 10.55 -7.53
C VAL A 47 -11.56 10.92 -7.38
N ALA A 48 -10.71 9.96 -7.04
CA ALA A 48 -9.27 10.18 -6.89
C ALA A 48 -8.65 10.78 -8.15
N HIS A 49 -8.96 10.20 -9.30
CA HIS A 49 -8.48 10.66 -10.59
C HIS A 49 -8.99 12.08 -10.93
N SER A 50 -10.24 12.41 -10.57
CA SER A 50 -10.75 13.77 -10.72
C SER A 50 -10.02 14.77 -9.83
N LEU A 51 -9.75 14.40 -8.58
CA LEU A 51 -9.06 15.25 -7.60
C LEU A 51 -7.61 15.49 -8.00
N ILE A 52 -6.86 14.46 -8.43
CA ILE A 52 -5.50 14.60 -8.94
C ILE A 52 -5.45 15.63 -10.08
N LYS A 53 -6.39 15.54 -11.02
CA LYS A 53 -6.45 16.47 -12.16
C LYS A 53 -6.76 17.91 -11.77
N LYS A 54 -7.43 18.12 -10.64
CA LYS A 54 -7.87 19.43 -10.16
C LYS A 54 -6.91 20.06 -9.16
N ALA A 55 -5.96 19.27 -8.64
CA ALA A 55 -5.01 19.73 -7.65
C ALA A 55 -4.27 20.98 -8.16
N SER A 56 -4.31 22.03 -7.35
CA SER A 56 -3.81 23.36 -7.71
C SER A 56 -2.39 23.63 -7.20
N CYS A 57 -1.90 22.81 -6.27
CA CYS A 57 -0.57 22.89 -5.69
C CYS A 57 -0.08 21.50 -5.23
N ASP A 58 1.23 21.42 -4.95
CA ASP A 58 1.88 20.18 -4.50
C ASP A 58 1.35 19.67 -3.16
N GLU A 59 0.95 20.57 -2.26
CA GLU A 59 0.35 20.21 -0.97
C GLU A 59 -0.96 19.45 -1.17
N GLU A 60 -1.90 20.00 -1.95
CA GLU A 60 -3.18 19.36 -2.27
C GLU A 60 -2.96 18.02 -2.98
N LEU A 61 -2.06 17.98 -3.96
CA LEU A 61 -1.72 16.77 -4.68
C LEU A 61 -1.14 15.70 -3.74
N SER A 62 -0.26 16.08 -2.81
CA SER A 62 0.37 15.15 -1.87
C SER A 62 -0.66 14.47 -0.96
N VAL A 63 -1.63 15.23 -0.45
CA VAL A 63 -2.71 14.68 0.39
C VAL A 63 -3.55 13.66 -0.39
N ILE A 64 -3.90 13.99 -1.64
CA ILE A 64 -4.69 13.09 -2.50
C ILE A 64 -3.90 11.80 -2.80
N LEU A 65 -2.60 11.91 -3.07
CA LEU A 65 -1.73 10.77 -3.35
C LEU A 65 -1.51 9.88 -2.12
N ILE A 66 -1.34 10.47 -0.93
CA ILE A 66 -1.26 9.72 0.33
C ILE A 66 -2.56 8.95 0.55
N TRP A 67 -3.72 9.60 0.41
CA TRP A 67 -5.01 8.92 0.54
C TRP A 67 -5.19 7.78 -0.46
N LEU A 68 -4.72 7.95 -1.70
CA LEU A 68 -4.69 6.88 -2.70
C LEU A 68 -3.78 5.72 -2.31
N ALA A 69 -2.59 6.01 -1.79
CA ALA A 69 -1.64 4.99 -1.33
C ALA A 69 -2.23 4.20 -0.15
N VAL A 70 -2.83 4.88 0.82
CA VAL A 70 -3.58 4.28 1.95
C VAL A 70 -4.70 3.39 1.45
N THR A 71 -5.48 3.87 0.47
CA THR A 71 -6.55 3.10 -0.17
C THR A 71 -6.00 1.84 -0.83
N ALA A 72 -4.93 1.94 -1.61
CA ALA A 72 -4.31 0.79 -2.27
C ALA A 72 -3.77 -0.24 -1.27
N VAL A 73 -3.04 0.20 -0.24
CA VAL A 73 -2.50 -0.68 0.81
C VAL A 73 -3.62 -1.40 1.55
N THR A 74 -4.69 -0.67 1.87
CA THR A 74 -5.92 -1.22 2.46
C THR A 74 -6.56 -2.30 1.59
N TRP A 75 -6.62 -2.11 0.28
CA TRP A 75 -7.22 -3.10 -0.63
C TRP A 75 -6.37 -4.36 -0.69
N ILE A 76 -5.05 -4.18 -0.78
CA ILE A 76 -4.10 -5.29 -0.83
C ILE A 76 -4.15 -6.10 0.49
N SER A 77 -4.27 -5.44 1.64
CA SER A 77 -4.23 -6.11 2.96
C SER A 77 -5.41 -7.06 3.20
N VAL A 78 -6.54 -6.89 2.50
CA VAL A 78 -7.71 -7.74 2.64
C VAL A 78 -7.81 -8.87 1.61
N LEU A 79 -6.85 -8.94 0.67
CA LEU A 79 -6.72 -10.03 -0.30
C LEU A 79 -6.09 -11.27 0.34
N ASP A 80 -6.20 -12.39 -0.35
CA ASP A 80 -5.49 -13.63 0.00
C ASP A 80 -3.97 -13.39 -0.07
N PRO A 81 -3.24 -13.47 1.06
CA PRO A 81 -1.81 -13.17 1.11
C PRO A 81 -0.98 -14.04 0.17
N ASP A 82 -1.35 -15.30 -0.04
CA ASP A 82 -0.56 -16.21 -0.86
C ASP A 82 -0.76 -15.93 -2.35
N LYS A 83 -1.96 -15.50 -2.74
CA LYS A 83 -2.22 -14.99 -4.09
C LYS A 83 -1.48 -13.68 -4.37
N VAL A 84 -1.42 -12.76 -3.40
CA VAL A 84 -0.67 -11.50 -3.54
C VAL A 84 0.82 -11.79 -3.73
N LYS A 85 1.42 -12.66 -2.90
CA LYS A 85 2.82 -13.07 -3.02
C LYS A 85 3.09 -13.73 -4.37
N GLN A 86 2.22 -14.65 -4.79
CA GLN A 86 2.35 -15.36 -6.08
C GLN A 86 2.29 -14.37 -7.25
N SER A 87 1.25 -13.52 -7.30
CA SER A 87 1.11 -12.50 -8.35
C SER A 87 2.31 -11.55 -8.40
N THR A 88 2.86 -11.18 -7.23
CA THR A 88 4.04 -10.30 -7.16
C THR A 88 5.30 -11.01 -7.64
N ARG A 89 5.50 -12.29 -7.30
CA ARG A 89 6.59 -13.10 -7.88
C ARG A 89 6.46 -13.22 -9.40
N ASP A 90 5.27 -13.51 -9.90
CA ASP A 90 5.04 -13.68 -11.33
C ASP A 90 5.29 -12.38 -12.11
N SER A 91 4.95 -11.23 -11.51
CA SER A 91 5.08 -9.92 -12.16
C SER A 91 6.49 -9.32 -12.04
N LEU A 92 7.14 -9.45 -10.87
CA LEU A 92 8.43 -8.81 -10.57
C LEU A 92 9.63 -9.75 -10.67
N GLY A 93 9.40 -11.07 -10.77
CA GLY A 93 10.45 -12.08 -10.81
C GLY A 93 11.42 -11.94 -9.63
N HIS A 94 12.70 -11.75 -9.94
CA HIS A 94 13.78 -11.62 -8.95
C HIS A 94 13.72 -10.34 -8.10
N LEU A 95 12.96 -9.33 -8.52
CA LEU A 95 12.75 -8.10 -7.75
C LEU A 95 11.66 -8.24 -6.68
N SER A 96 10.90 -9.34 -6.72
CA SER A 96 9.89 -9.61 -5.70
C SER A 96 10.55 -9.77 -4.32
N PRO A 97 10.00 -9.14 -3.26
CA PRO A 97 10.44 -9.39 -1.89
C PRO A 97 10.37 -10.88 -1.50
N TRP A 98 9.53 -11.65 -2.19
CA TRP A 98 9.31 -13.08 -1.97
C TRP A 98 9.97 -13.97 -3.04
N ALA A 99 10.91 -13.43 -3.83
CA ALA A 99 11.62 -14.20 -4.85
C ALA A 99 12.57 -15.26 -4.27
N LYS A 100 12.96 -15.15 -3.00
CA LYS A 100 13.83 -16.10 -2.31
C LYS A 100 13.01 -17.00 -1.40
N GLU A 101 13.10 -18.32 -1.61
CA GLU A 101 12.69 -19.29 -0.58
C GLU A 101 13.48 -19.04 0.70
N PRO A 102 12.89 -19.19 1.90
CA PRO A 102 13.67 -19.25 3.12
C PRO A 102 14.66 -20.41 2.97
N ALA A 103 15.95 -20.11 3.13
CA ALA A 103 17.00 -21.11 3.08
C ALA A 103 16.61 -22.25 4.03
N LYS A 104 16.40 -23.46 3.48
CA LYS A 104 16.22 -24.67 4.29
C LYS A 104 17.42 -24.75 5.23
N THR A 105 17.18 -24.52 6.51
CA THR A 105 18.16 -24.78 7.55
C THR A 105 18.26 -26.29 7.63
N ASN A 106 19.21 -26.88 6.90
CA ASN A 106 19.57 -28.28 7.04
C ASN A 106 20.09 -28.47 8.47
N SER A 107 19.20 -28.82 9.39
CA SER A 107 19.57 -29.31 10.70
C SER A 107 19.90 -30.79 10.53
N GLU A 108 21.02 -31.08 9.87
CA GLU A 108 21.73 -32.34 10.09
C GLU A 108 22.45 -32.18 11.43
N THR A 109 21.96 -32.88 12.45
CA THR A 109 22.80 -33.26 13.58
C THR A 109 22.70 -34.76 13.72
N THR A 110 23.80 -35.38 13.31
CA THR A 110 24.14 -36.80 13.34
C THR A 110 23.93 -37.38 14.75
N VAL A 111 23.40 -38.60 14.78
CA VAL A 111 23.27 -39.50 15.94
C VAL A 111 24.64 -39.85 16.52
#